data_AF-A0A661AGC2-F1
#
_entry.id   AF-A0A661AGC2-F1
#
_cell.length_a   1.000
_cell.length_b   1.000
_cell.length_c   1.000
_cell.angle_alpha   90.00
_cell.angle_beta   90.00
_cell.angle_gamma   90.00
#
_symmetry.space_group_name_H-M   'P 1'
#
loop_
_entity.id
_entity.type
_entity.pdbx_description
1 polymer ?
#
loop_
_entity_poly.entity_id
_entity_poly.type
_entity_poly.pdbx_seq_one_letter_code
_entity_poly.pdbx_strand_id
1 'polypeptide(L)'
;MKRGFTLIELMVVVVIIGILAAIAIPNFVKVIDRAKVASVKSNMHSVQVTIEGFAVDSAGAYPYNESGIEAELPGNLKNPYIPTDSIPEIFEIQTNANDKVDPSTMGHIRYAVTQDLTRYWITGSGRDAVLDLVLTPGQQ
;
A
#
# COMPACT_ATOMS: atom_id res chain seq x y z
N MET A 1 53.55 -21.69 10.15
CA MET A 1 52.64 -22.73 9.64
C MET A 1 51.23 -22.18 9.67
N LYS A 2 50.56 -22.00 8.52
CA LYS A 2 49.16 -21.58 8.49
C LYS A 2 48.30 -22.80 8.80
N ARG A 3 47.53 -22.78 9.88
CA ARG A 3 46.51 -23.80 10.16
C ARG A 3 45.41 -23.65 9.11
N GLY A 4 45.23 -24.66 8.27
CA GLY A 4 44.11 -24.72 7.31
C GLY A 4 42.82 -25.07 8.03
N PHE A 5 41.71 -24.45 7.62
CA PHE A 5 40.37 -24.80 8.07
C PHE A 5 40.06 -26.26 7.72
N THR A 6 39.37 -26.97 8.62
CA THR A 6 38.94 -28.34 8.34
C THR A 6 37.65 -28.33 7.52
N LEU A 7 37.49 -29.29 6.60
CA LEU A 7 36.24 -29.43 5.83
C LEU A 7 35.05 -29.71 6.76
N ILE A 8 35.26 -30.45 7.85
CA ILE A 8 34.21 -30.78 8.81
C ILE A 8 33.70 -29.56 9.59
N GLU A 9 34.56 -28.61 9.95
CA GLU A 9 34.14 -27.33 10.53
C GLU A 9 33.21 -26.59 9.59
N LEU A 10 33.57 -26.52 8.31
CA LEU A 10 32.75 -25.81 7.33
C LEU A 10 31.42 -26.53 7.08
N MET A 11 31.41 -27.87 7.09
CA MET A 11 30.18 -28.66 6.92
C MET A 11 29.18 -28.46 8.06
N VAL A 12 29.62 -28.51 9.33
CA VAL A 12 28.71 -28.30 10.47
C VAL A 12 28.14 -26.88 10.45
N VAL A 13 28.94 -25.88 10.09
CA VAL A 13 28.50 -24.49 10.01
C VAL A 13 27.40 -24.30 8.96
N VAL A 14 27.57 -24.83 7.74
CA VAL A 14 26.55 -24.67 6.70
C VAL A 14 25.26 -25.42 7.03
N VAL A 15 25.33 -26.55 7.74
CA VAL A 15 24.14 -27.29 8.22
C VAL A 15 23.37 -26.45 9.24
N ILE A 16 24.05 -25.86 10.23
CA ILE A 16 23.39 -25.03 11.23
C ILE A 16 22.77 -23.78 10.58
N ILE A 17 23.50 -23.09 9.69
CA ILE A 17 22.97 -21.94 8.95
C ILE A 17 21.76 -22.35 8.10
N GLY A 18 21.80 -23.52 7.46
CA GLY A 18 20.68 -24.04 6.68
C GLY A 18 19.41 -24.25 7.50
N ILE A 19 19.53 -24.83 8.70
CA ILE A 19 18.39 -25.04 9.61
C ILE A 19 17.81 -23.69 10.07
N LEU A 20 18.67 -22.74 10.45
CA LEU A 20 18.24 -21.41 10.88
C LEU A 20 17.55 -20.65 9.73
N ALA A 21 18.11 -20.71 8.52
CA ALA A 21 17.54 -20.07 7.34
C ALA A 21 16.17 -20.66 6.99
N ALA A 22 15.99 -21.99 7.07
CA ALA A 22 14.72 -22.65 6.78
C ALA A 22 13.57 -22.16 7.67
N ILE A 23 13.85 -21.82 8.94
CA ILE A 23 12.85 -21.28 9.87
C ILE A 23 12.69 -19.76 9.68
N ALA A 24 13.80 -19.05 9.49
CA ALA A 24 13.80 -17.58 9.45
C ALA A 24 13.17 -17.00 8.17
N ILE A 25 13.47 -17.58 7.00
CA ILE A 25 13.02 -17.07 5.69
C ILE A 25 11.49 -16.93 5.59
N PRO A 26 10.66 -17.96 5.88
CA PRO A 26 9.20 -17.83 5.73
C PRO A 26 8.61 -16.80 6.70
N ASN A 27 9.18 -16.65 7.90
CA ASN A 27 8.75 -15.62 8.84
C ASN A 27 9.13 -14.21 8.33
N PHE A 28 10.34 -14.06 7.81
CA PHE A 28 10.83 -12.80 7.27
C PHE A 28 9.99 -12.30 6.10
N VAL A 29 9.59 -13.18 5.17
CA VAL A 29 8.67 -12.84 4.06
C VAL A 29 7.34 -12.28 4.60
N LYS A 30 6.74 -12.92 5.61
CA LYS A 30 5.49 -12.43 6.23
C LYS A 30 5.64 -11.06 6.89
N VAL A 31 6.80 -10.78 7.50
CA VAL A 31 7.09 -9.47 8.10
C VAL A 31 7.15 -8.39 7.02
N ILE A 32 7.86 -8.67 5.92
CA ILE A 32 7.93 -7.76 4.78
C ILE A 32 6.52 -7.48 4.25
N ASP A 33 5.69 -8.50 4.07
CA ASP A 33 4.34 -8.33 3.52
C ASP A 33 3.47 -7.45 4.41
N ARG A 34 3.53 -7.65 5.73
CA ARG A 34 2.83 -6.77 6.69
C ARG A 34 3.33 -5.33 6.60
N ALA A 35 4.64 -5.13 6.43
CA ALA A 35 5.20 -3.78 6.25
C ALA A 35 4.71 -3.13 4.95
N LYS A 36 4.61 -3.90 3.86
CA LYS A 36 4.04 -3.42 2.59
C LYS A 36 2.57 -3.04 2.74
N VAL A 37 1.75 -3.86 3.38
CA VAL A 37 0.34 -3.52 3.69
C VAL A 37 0.25 -2.23 4.53
N ALA A 38 1.10 -2.08 5.55
CA ALA A 38 1.14 -0.87 6.36
C ALA A 38 1.50 0.38 5.55
N SER A 39 2.41 0.25 4.57
CA SER A 39 2.75 1.34 3.65
C SER A 39 1.56 1.73 2.76
N VAL A 40 0.81 0.77 2.22
CA VAL A 40 -0.42 1.07 1.47
C VAL A 40 -1.43 1.81 2.36
N LYS A 41 -1.64 1.35 3.59
CA LYS A 41 -2.53 2.03 4.55
C LYS A 41 -2.07 3.46 4.85
N SER A 42 -0.77 3.69 5.01
CA SER A 42 -0.22 5.03 5.20
C SER A 42 -0.50 5.94 4.01
N ASN A 43 -0.30 5.43 2.79
CA ASN A 43 -0.61 6.16 1.57
C ASN A 43 -2.11 6.50 1.46
N MET A 44 -2.99 5.56 1.80
CA MET A 44 -4.45 5.80 1.83
C MET A 44 -4.82 6.92 2.79
N HIS A 45 -4.21 6.96 3.98
CA HIS A 45 -4.43 8.04 4.94
C HIS A 45 -3.91 9.38 4.40
N SER A 46 -2.75 9.41 3.75
CA SER A 46 -2.25 10.65 3.14
C SER A 46 -3.20 11.17 2.05
N VAL A 47 -3.75 10.28 1.22
CA VAL A 47 -4.77 10.60 0.22
C VAL A 47 -6.05 11.12 0.89
N GLN A 48 -6.50 10.49 1.98
CA GLN A 48 -7.66 10.93 2.75
C GLN A 48 -7.50 12.37 3.24
N VAL A 49 -6.35 12.70 3.83
CA VAL A 49 -6.08 14.05 4.33
C VAL A 49 -6.17 15.09 3.21
N THR A 50 -5.65 14.78 2.02
CA THR A 50 -5.78 15.64 0.84
C THR A 50 -7.24 15.83 0.44
N ILE A 51 -8.02 14.74 0.35
CA ILE A 51 -9.44 14.79 -0.06
C ILE A 51 -10.28 15.59 0.94
N GLU A 52 -10.08 15.38 2.24
CA GLU A 52 -10.80 16.12 3.27
C GLU A 52 -10.39 17.60 3.28
N GLY A 53 -9.11 17.91 3.03
CA GLY A 53 -8.64 19.28 2.82
C GLY A 53 -9.36 19.96 1.65
N PHE A 54 -9.43 19.30 0.50
CA PHE A 54 -10.17 19.80 -0.66
C PHE A 54 -11.64 20.08 -0.35
N ALA A 55 -12.29 19.19 0.42
CA ALA A 55 -13.70 19.34 0.78
C ALA A 55 -13.93 20.57 1.69
N VAL A 56 -12.99 20.89 2.58
CA VAL A 56 -13.05 22.11 3.40
C VAL A 56 -13.07 23.36 2.51
N ASP A 57 -12.23 23.40 1.48
CA ASP A 57 -12.16 24.53 0.56
C ASP A 57 -13.33 24.58 -0.44
N SER A 58 -13.95 23.43 -0.71
CA SER A 58 -15.03 23.25 -1.68
C SER A 58 -16.43 23.22 -1.06
N ALA A 59 -16.62 23.88 0.09
CA ALA A 59 -17.91 23.98 0.80
C ALA A 59 -18.54 22.61 1.13
N GLY A 60 -17.71 21.61 1.44
CA GLY A 60 -18.11 20.26 1.81
C GLY A 60 -18.33 19.31 0.61
N ALA A 61 -18.06 19.74 -0.62
CA ALA A 61 -18.13 18.87 -1.79
C ALA A 61 -16.81 18.10 -1.99
N TYR A 62 -16.91 16.77 -2.10
CA TYR A 62 -15.77 15.92 -2.40
C TYR A 62 -15.39 15.97 -3.90
N PRO A 63 -14.10 15.81 -4.23
CA PRO A 63 -13.62 15.90 -5.60
C PRO A 63 -14.16 14.77 -6.47
N TYR A 64 -14.60 15.10 -7.68
CA TYR A 64 -15.18 14.17 -8.65
C TYR A 64 -14.19 13.69 -9.72
N ASN A 65 -13.12 14.44 -9.96
CA ASN A 65 -12.17 14.16 -11.03
C ASN A 65 -10.71 14.36 -10.60
N GLU A 66 -9.82 13.80 -11.43
CA GLU A 66 -8.37 13.69 -11.24
C GLU A 66 -7.68 15.04 -11.17
N SER A 67 -8.08 15.95 -12.06
CA SER A 67 -7.44 17.25 -12.22
C SER A 67 -7.50 18.14 -10.97
N GLY A 68 -8.48 17.92 -10.08
CA GLY A 68 -8.61 18.68 -8.83
C GLY A 68 -7.76 18.14 -7.68
N ILE A 69 -7.39 16.85 -7.71
CA ILE A 69 -6.72 16.17 -6.58
C ILE A 69 -5.25 15.91 -6.88
N GLU A 70 -4.88 15.58 -8.11
CA GLU A 70 -3.51 15.17 -8.47
C GLU A 70 -2.44 16.20 -8.08
N ALA A 71 -2.76 17.49 -8.16
CA ALA A 71 -1.86 18.57 -7.76
C ALA A 71 -1.64 18.65 -6.24
N GLU A 72 -2.58 18.13 -5.44
CA GLU A 72 -2.55 18.19 -3.98
C GLU A 72 -2.17 16.85 -3.34
N LEU A 73 -2.01 15.80 -4.14
CA LEU A 73 -1.53 14.51 -3.65
C LEU A 73 -0.09 14.63 -3.15
N PRO A 74 0.26 13.87 -2.10
CA PRO A 74 1.64 13.76 -1.66
C PRO A 74 2.51 13.20 -2.81
N GLY A 75 3.54 13.94 -3.23
CA GLY A 75 4.47 13.51 -4.27
C GLY A 75 5.34 12.29 -3.90
N ASN A 76 5.16 11.73 -2.70
CA ASN A 76 5.90 10.58 -2.19
C ASN A 76 5.04 9.31 -2.07
N LEU A 77 3.84 9.28 -2.65
CA LEU A 77 3.06 8.05 -2.76
C LEU A 77 3.86 7.02 -3.56
N LYS A 78 4.05 5.83 -2.98
CA LYS A 78 4.81 4.72 -3.58
C LYS A 78 4.05 3.41 -3.44
N ASN A 79 4.00 2.61 -4.50
CA ASN A 79 3.51 1.24 -4.42
C ASN A 79 4.61 0.33 -3.82
N PRO A 80 4.39 -0.34 -2.68
CA PRO A 80 5.41 -1.18 -2.05
C PRO A 80 5.54 -2.58 -2.68
N TYR A 81 4.66 -2.95 -3.61
CA TYR A 81 4.64 -4.23 -4.30
C TYR A 81 5.27 -4.19 -5.69
N ILE A 82 5.28 -3.01 -6.32
CA ILE A 82 5.78 -2.82 -7.68
C ILE A 82 6.73 -1.61 -7.67
N PRO A 83 7.92 -1.68 -8.29
CA PRO A 83 8.85 -0.56 -8.35
C PRO A 83 8.40 0.47 -9.41
N THR A 84 7.21 1.05 -9.24
CA THR A 84 6.72 2.17 -10.06
C THR A 84 6.47 3.38 -9.17
N ASP A 85 6.87 4.55 -9.66
CA ASP A 85 6.64 5.86 -9.03
C ASP A 85 5.58 6.70 -9.78
N SER A 86 4.92 6.17 -10.81
CA SER A 86 3.89 6.87 -11.59
C SER A 86 2.57 6.91 -10.83
N ILE A 87 2.05 8.12 -10.52
CA ILE A 87 0.81 8.31 -9.75
C ILE A 87 -0.38 7.49 -10.30
N PRO A 88 -0.66 7.43 -11.63
CA PRO A 88 -1.78 6.65 -12.16
C PRO A 88 -1.67 5.14 -11.93
N GLU A 89 -0.46 4.62 -11.69
CA GLU A 89 -0.20 3.22 -11.34
C GLU A 89 -0.22 2.97 -9.82
N ILE A 90 -0.45 4.01 -9.02
CA ILE A 90 -0.44 3.92 -7.55
C ILE A 90 -1.81 4.33 -7.00
N PHE A 91 -2.43 5.34 -7.60
CA PHE A 91 -3.67 5.96 -7.20
C PHE A 91 -4.56 6.23 -8.42
N GLU A 92 -5.81 5.82 -8.32
CA GLU A 92 -6.83 6.02 -9.36
C GLU A 92 -8.09 6.64 -8.75
N ILE A 93 -8.72 7.57 -9.45
CA ILE A 93 -10.01 8.16 -9.07
C ILE A 93 -11.09 7.56 -9.95
N GLN A 94 -12.16 7.06 -9.34
CA GLN A 94 -13.34 6.59 -10.06
C GLN A 94 -14.61 7.32 -9.63
N THR A 95 -15.43 7.63 -10.63
CA THR A 95 -16.70 8.35 -10.49
C THR A 95 -17.86 7.46 -10.07
N ASN A 96 -17.66 6.14 -10.08
CA ASN A 96 -18.64 5.18 -9.60
C ASN A 96 -18.33 4.75 -8.17
N ALA A 97 -19.30 5.03 -7.32
CA ALA A 97 -19.30 4.68 -5.92
C ALA A 97 -19.10 3.19 -5.59
N ASN A 98 -19.40 2.31 -6.53
CA ASN A 98 -19.34 0.88 -6.31
C ASN A 98 -18.03 0.26 -6.81
N ASP A 99 -17.16 1.03 -7.45
CA ASP A 99 -15.89 0.54 -7.96
C ASP A 99 -14.84 0.48 -6.85
N LYS A 100 -14.58 -0.75 -6.39
CA LYS A 100 -13.48 -1.08 -5.50
C LYS A 100 -12.24 -1.43 -6.31
N VAL A 101 -11.03 -1.15 -5.81
CA VAL A 101 -9.76 -1.62 -6.43
C VAL A 101 -9.89 -3.08 -6.84
N ASP A 102 -9.51 -3.38 -8.09
CA ASP A 102 -9.46 -4.77 -8.55
C ASP A 102 -8.51 -5.56 -7.63
N PRO A 103 -9.00 -6.64 -6.98
CA PRO A 103 -8.20 -7.43 -6.04
C PRO A 103 -6.95 -8.07 -6.64
N SER A 104 -6.85 -8.15 -7.97
CA SER A 104 -5.71 -8.70 -8.69
C SER A 104 -4.53 -7.72 -8.83
N THR A 105 -4.74 -6.42 -8.60
CA THR A 105 -3.72 -5.39 -8.79
C THR A 105 -3.09 -5.00 -7.46
N MET A 106 -1.87 -5.45 -7.18
CA MET A 106 -1.24 -5.31 -5.85
C MET A 106 -0.78 -3.87 -5.53
N GLY A 107 -1.16 -3.34 -4.37
CA GLY A 107 -0.64 -2.06 -3.86
C GLY A 107 -1.28 -0.80 -4.43
N HIS A 108 -2.33 -0.94 -5.24
CA HIS A 108 -3.07 0.18 -5.81
C HIS A 108 -4.06 0.73 -4.79
N ILE A 109 -4.27 2.03 -4.87
CA ILE A 109 -5.26 2.76 -4.08
C ILE A 109 -6.29 3.31 -5.06
N ARG A 110 -7.57 3.17 -4.75
CA ARG A 110 -8.65 3.80 -5.50
C ARG A 110 -9.47 4.67 -4.59
N TYR A 111 -9.72 5.89 -5.03
CA TYR A 111 -10.72 6.75 -4.46
C TYR A 111 -11.97 6.70 -5.32
N ALA A 112 -13.14 6.63 -4.69
CA ALA A 112 -14.38 6.85 -5.39
C ALA A 112 -15.38 7.62 -4.53
N VAL A 113 -16.28 8.32 -5.21
CA VAL A 113 -17.20 9.31 -4.62
C VAL A 113 -18.61 9.09 -5.16
N THR A 114 -19.62 9.47 -4.37
CA THR A 114 -21.01 9.51 -4.83
C THR A 114 -21.23 10.66 -5.82
N GLN A 115 -22.24 10.53 -6.69
CA GLN A 115 -22.59 11.60 -7.65
C GLN A 115 -23.05 12.90 -6.97
N ASP A 116 -23.56 12.82 -5.75
CA ASP A 116 -23.94 13.99 -4.94
C ASP A 116 -22.73 14.64 -4.24
N LEU A 117 -21.52 14.08 -4.39
CA LEU A 117 -20.26 14.56 -3.81
C LEU A 117 -20.25 14.61 -2.27
N THR A 118 -21.16 13.90 -1.61
CA THR A 118 -21.30 13.93 -0.14
C THR A 118 -20.62 12.78 0.58
N ARG A 119 -20.27 11.71 -0.14
CA ARG A 119 -19.69 10.50 0.43
C ARG A 119 -18.60 9.96 -0.47
N TYR A 120 -17.55 9.44 0.14
CA TYR A 120 -16.45 8.79 -0.56
C TYR A 120 -16.04 7.49 0.14
N TRP A 121 -15.25 6.68 -0.58
CA TRP A 121 -14.50 5.55 -0.05
C TRP A 121 -13.12 5.56 -0.70
N ILE A 122 -12.11 5.19 0.08
CA ILE A 122 -10.78 4.89 -0.41
C ILE A 122 -10.58 3.39 -0.21
N THR A 123 -10.22 2.68 -1.26
CA THR A 123 -9.93 1.25 -1.20
C THR A 123 -8.47 1.03 -1.55
N GLY A 124 -7.85 0.03 -0.93
CA GLY A 124 -6.45 -0.31 -1.18
C GLY A 124 -6.28 -1.82 -1.28
N SER A 125 -5.36 -2.26 -2.14
CA SER A 125 -5.05 -3.67 -2.32
C SER A 125 -3.74 -4.08 -1.62
N GLY A 126 -3.79 -5.20 -0.90
CA GLY A 126 -2.61 -5.90 -0.41
C GLY A 126 -2.05 -6.87 -1.46
N ARG A 127 -1.28 -7.88 -1.02
CA ARG A 127 -0.87 -9.00 -1.88
C ARG A 127 -2.05 -9.89 -2.29
N ASP A 128 -2.95 -10.16 -1.35
CA ASP A 128 -4.16 -10.94 -1.56
C ASP A 128 -5.34 -10.02 -1.21
N ALA A 129 -6.01 -9.52 -2.25
CA ALA A 129 -7.37 -9.03 -2.28
C ALA A 129 -8.03 -8.55 -0.96
N VAL A 130 -8.39 -7.26 -0.95
CA VAL A 130 -9.39 -6.61 -0.08
C VAL A 130 -8.93 -6.26 1.34
N LEU A 131 -8.20 -5.15 1.46
CA LEU A 131 -8.41 -4.27 2.62
C LEU A 131 -9.55 -3.31 2.25
N ASP A 132 -10.77 -3.65 2.66
CA ASP A 132 -11.90 -2.71 2.72
C ASP A 132 -11.67 -1.74 3.89
N LEU A 133 -10.72 -0.82 3.73
CA LEU A 133 -10.57 0.34 4.61
C LEU A 133 -11.53 1.42 4.13
N VAL A 134 -12.82 1.22 4.34
CA VAL A 134 -13.83 2.24 4.02
C VAL A 134 -13.69 3.39 5.03
N LEU A 135 -12.96 4.42 4.63
CA LEU A 135 -12.93 5.69 5.35
C LEU A 135 -14.15 6.49 4.91
N THR A 136 -15.09 6.64 5.83
CA THR A 136 -16.31 7.45 5.66
C THR A 136 -16.06 8.81 6.30
N PRO A 137 -16.67 9.91 5.81
CA PRO A 137 -16.51 11.23 6.41
C PRO A 137 -16.63 11.21 7.93
N GLY A 138 -15.62 11.72 8.64
CA GLY A 138 -15.61 11.80 10.11
C GLY A 138 -15.05 10.59 10.87
N GLN A 139 -14.48 9.58 10.20
CA GLN A 139 -13.69 8.52 10.86
C GLN A 139 -12.18 8.85 10.76
N GLN A 140 -11.54 9.06 11.92
CA GLN A 140 -10.07 9.15 12.06
C GLN A 140 -9.44 7.75 12.18
#